data_AF-A0A1F3C8Y7-F1
#
_entry.id   AF-A0A1F3C8Y7-F1
#
_cell.length_a   1.000
_cell.length_b   1.000
_cell.length_c   1.000
_cell.angle_alpha   90.00
_cell.angle_beta   90.00
_cell.angle_gamma   90.00
#
_symmetry.space_group_name_H-M   'P 1'
#
loop_
_entity.id
_entity.type
_entity.pdbx_description
1 polymer ?
#
loop_
_entity_poly.entity_id
_entity_poly.type
_entity_poly.pdbx_seq_one_letter_code
_entity_poly.pdbx_strand_id
1 'polypeptide(L)'
;MAVAALAMTVAATLLAGPSIAAGLGAVALVALLTTGIALAARSRQDAAATSAALARVVDALAHGKPLPEEKGRAVAPELQRPISALEQAVGRSASYTALVKQFIAEFENGKVPNEVRESYQGELGLTVASMNRFVGTMQKRNLDLATLFEAGQQGRLDVRIDTSKYSGYNGKLLVGVHGLIEVVRAPIQEATATLERLAKRDLTARMIGDHPGEFAHVKAAVNDTAQALHDALTQVARSIDQVSGAAQQIAASSQSVAAGASEQASSLEETSSSLESMTSMVKTSADHAHTASALAQSARATAEEGAGAMQQMSSAMEKIRASAEGTSQIIKDINEIAFQTNLLALNAAVEAARAGEAGRGFAVVAEEVRSLALRSKEAANKTEALIRESVRETGEGDATAKLVTGKLTEITSMVGKVTDIVAEIAASAREQASGIEQVTNAVAQMNQVTQQNAASSEESSSAAVELSGQSEELAALVAAFELDNTARAATRAAPSRAAQPRRQPPTAPGRRVPGAQQRPAVQQAKAPAASRPGAAAPQARAPAAPQRRAAVAPQERAADALQQTAAGEQQTPAPDATQASAPVAPPRPRADAPHRASGVRGQHGKKPSNGIQLKPEDLIPLDDDPSFDEF
;
A
#
# COMPACT_ATOMS: atom_id res chain seq x y z
N MET A 1 -66.75 117.75 -4.32
CA MET A 1 -66.46 116.51 -3.55
C MET A 1 -66.22 115.28 -4.43
N ALA A 2 -67.07 114.94 -5.42
CA ALA A 2 -66.91 113.72 -6.23
C ALA A 2 -65.48 113.46 -6.76
N VAL A 3 -64.79 114.49 -7.27
CA VAL A 3 -63.38 114.40 -7.74
C VAL A 3 -62.41 113.92 -6.66
N ALA A 4 -62.60 114.33 -5.40
CA ALA A 4 -61.72 113.93 -4.29
C ALA A 4 -61.97 112.47 -3.86
N ALA A 5 -63.23 112.03 -3.86
CA ALA A 5 -63.57 110.62 -3.59
C ALA A 5 -62.94 109.70 -4.65
N LEU A 6 -63.08 110.05 -5.93
CA LEU A 6 -62.52 109.27 -7.04
C LEU A 6 -60.98 109.22 -6.99
N ALA A 7 -60.32 110.34 -6.67
CA ALA A 7 -58.87 110.38 -6.48
C ALA A 7 -58.39 109.47 -5.33
N MET A 8 -59.14 109.39 -4.22
CA MET A 8 -58.85 108.44 -3.14
C MET A 8 -59.04 106.98 -3.57
N THR A 9 -60.04 106.66 -4.40
CA THR A 9 -60.24 105.30 -4.93
C THR A 9 -59.09 104.86 -5.85
N VAL A 10 -58.56 105.77 -6.67
CA VAL A 10 -57.38 105.54 -7.52
C VAL A 10 -56.11 105.37 -6.68
N ALA A 11 -55.91 106.20 -5.65
CA ALA A 11 -54.79 106.03 -4.73
C ALA A 11 -54.83 104.68 -3.99
N ALA A 12 -56.02 104.25 -3.55
CA ALA A 12 -56.20 102.96 -2.89
C ALA A 12 -55.92 101.75 -3.80
N THR A 13 -56.18 101.85 -5.11
CA THR A 13 -55.86 100.77 -6.06
C THR A 13 -54.38 100.72 -6.45
N LEU A 14 -53.66 101.85 -6.38
CA LEU A 14 -52.19 101.90 -6.55
C LEU A 14 -51.40 101.39 -5.33
N LEU A 15 -52.04 101.25 -4.17
CA LEU A 15 -51.46 100.71 -2.93
C LEU A 15 -51.72 99.21 -2.73
N ALA A 16 -52.51 98.57 -3.60
CA ALA A 16 -52.70 97.12 -3.63
C ALA A 16 -51.63 96.44 -4.50
N GLY A 17 -51.16 95.25 -4.08
CA GLY A 17 -50.02 94.56 -4.68
C GLY A 17 -50.21 94.13 -6.15
N PRO A 18 -49.09 93.81 -6.85
CA PRO A 18 -49.04 93.65 -8.31
C PRO A 18 -49.90 92.48 -8.80
N SER A 19 -51.08 92.83 -9.29
CA SER A 19 -51.98 91.94 -10.01
C SER A 19 -52.38 92.62 -11.31
N ILE A 20 -52.07 91.98 -12.45
CA ILE A 20 -52.04 92.60 -13.79
C ILE A 20 -53.40 93.22 -14.20
N ALA A 21 -54.50 92.70 -13.65
CA ALA A 21 -55.84 93.26 -13.82
C ALA A 21 -55.97 94.71 -13.32
N ALA A 22 -55.31 95.08 -12.22
CA ALA A 22 -55.37 96.43 -11.65
C ALA A 22 -54.63 97.46 -12.52
N GLY A 23 -53.47 97.10 -13.08
CA GLY A 23 -52.67 97.98 -13.94
C GLY A 23 -53.39 98.37 -15.24
N LEU A 24 -54.05 97.41 -15.89
CA LEU A 24 -54.90 97.70 -17.06
C LEU A 24 -56.11 98.57 -16.70
N GLY A 25 -56.73 98.32 -15.54
CA GLY A 25 -57.83 99.14 -15.01
C GLY A 25 -57.43 100.60 -14.81
N ALA A 26 -56.24 100.88 -14.28
CA ALA A 26 -55.76 102.25 -14.06
C ALA A 26 -55.58 103.04 -15.38
N VAL A 27 -54.98 102.43 -16.41
CA VAL A 27 -54.82 103.07 -17.73
C VAL A 27 -56.17 103.31 -18.40
N ALA A 28 -57.09 102.34 -18.33
CA ALA A 28 -58.45 102.50 -18.83
C ALA A 28 -59.20 103.64 -18.10
N LEU A 29 -59.02 103.78 -16.77
CA LEU A 29 -59.66 104.84 -16.00
C LEU A 29 -59.10 106.23 -16.32
N VAL A 30 -57.79 106.36 -16.56
CA VAL A 30 -57.17 107.64 -16.98
C VAL A 30 -57.63 108.05 -18.39
N ALA A 31 -57.79 107.09 -19.31
CA ALA A 31 -58.39 107.34 -20.63
C ALA A 31 -59.89 107.74 -20.52
N LEU A 32 -60.65 107.06 -19.65
CA LEU A 32 -62.03 107.40 -19.32
C LEU A 32 -62.16 108.83 -18.75
N LEU A 33 -61.26 109.23 -17.84
CA LEU A 33 -61.29 110.54 -17.21
C LEU A 33 -60.89 111.67 -18.17
N THR A 34 -59.80 111.50 -18.91
CA THR A 34 -59.37 112.50 -19.90
C THR A 34 -60.42 112.71 -21.00
N THR A 35 -61.02 111.64 -21.51
CA THR A 35 -62.04 111.75 -22.57
C THR A 35 -63.43 112.13 -22.03
N GLY A 36 -63.77 111.74 -20.80
CA GLY A 36 -64.99 112.17 -20.13
C GLY A 36 -65.00 113.67 -19.78
N ILE A 37 -63.83 114.28 -19.61
CA ILE A 37 -63.68 115.75 -19.45
C ILE A 37 -63.83 116.47 -20.80
N ALA A 38 -63.37 115.87 -21.90
CA ALA A 38 -63.60 116.42 -23.25
C ALA A 38 -65.08 116.35 -23.68
N LEU A 39 -65.77 115.26 -23.33
CA LEU A 39 -67.17 114.98 -23.72
C LEU A 39 -68.23 115.86 -23.01
N ALA A 40 -67.81 116.91 -22.29
CA ALA A 40 -68.70 117.92 -21.74
C ALA A 40 -69.24 118.91 -22.79
N ALA A 41 -68.74 118.88 -24.03
CA ALA A 41 -69.08 119.82 -25.09
C ALA A 41 -69.81 119.18 -26.29
N ARG A 42 -71.10 119.53 -26.43
CA ARG A 42 -71.99 119.28 -27.59
C ARG A 42 -72.51 117.84 -27.79
N SER A 43 -73.75 117.76 -28.29
CA SER A 43 -74.55 116.56 -28.58
C SER A 43 -74.86 115.62 -27.39
N ARG A 44 -76.15 115.41 -27.11
CA ARG A 44 -76.61 114.35 -26.16
C ARG A 44 -76.60 112.95 -26.75
N GLN A 45 -76.51 112.80 -28.08
CA GLN A 45 -76.80 111.55 -28.77
C GLN A 45 -75.55 110.65 -28.88
N ASP A 46 -74.38 111.24 -29.08
CA ASP A 46 -73.10 110.53 -29.23
C ASP A 46 -72.56 110.02 -27.88
N ALA A 47 -72.79 110.76 -26.80
CA ALA A 47 -72.34 110.40 -25.46
C ALA A 47 -72.96 109.09 -24.93
N ALA A 48 -74.19 108.77 -25.33
CA ALA A 48 -74.87 107.53 -24.98
C ALA A 48 -74.32 106.30 -25.73
N ALA A 49 -73.90 106.47 -26.98
CA ALA A 49 -73.24 105.40 -27.75
C ALA A 49 -71.83 105.11 -27.17
N THR A 50 -71.09 106.17 -26.86
CA THR A 50 -69.73 106.07 -26.30
C THR A 50 -69.71 105.39 -24.93
N SER A 51 -70.63 105.76 -24.03
CA SER A 51 -70.71 105.14 -22.70
C SER A 51 -71.14 103.67 -22.76
N ALA A 52 -72.04 103.30 -23.68
CA ALA A 52 -72.42 101.91 -23.91
C ALA A 52 -71.26 101.06 -24.48
N ALA A 53 -70.44 101.62 -25.38
CA ALA A 53 -69.23 100.96 -25.87
C ALA A 53 -68.22 100.73 -24.74
N LEU A 54 -67.88 101.79 -23.98
CA LEU A 54 -66.95 101.69 -22.85
C LEU A 54 -67.45 100.75 -21.75
N ALA A 55 -68.75 100.76 -21.44
CA ALA A 55 -69.34 99.82 -20.48
C ALA A 55 -69.17 98.35 -20.91
N ARG A 56 -69.26 98.04 -22.21
CA ARG A 56 -69.01 96.68 -22.72
C ARG A 56 -67.53 96.30 -22.71
N VAL A 57 -66.62 97.24 -22.98
CA VAL A 57 -65.17 96.97 -22.84
C VAL A 57 -64.80 96.76 -21.37
N VAL A 58 -65.42 97.49 -20.44
CA VAL A 58 -65.27 97.29 -18.98
C VAL A 58 -65.87 95.95 -18.54
N ASP A 59 -67.05 95.53 -19.04
CA ASP A 59 -67.61 94.19 -18.74
C ASP A 59 -66.72 93.06 -19.26
N ALA A 60 -66.19 93.22 -20.48
CA ALA A 60 -65.26 92.26 -21.10
C ALA A 60 -63.94 92.17 -20.33
N LEU A 61 -63.39 93.31 -19.88
CA LEU A 61 -62.23 93.38 -18.98
C LEU A 61 -62.51 92.69 -17.63
N ALA A 62 -63.62 93.00 -16.98
CA ALA A 62 -63.97 92.49 -15.65
C ALA A 62 -64.23 90.97 -15.64
N HIS A 63 -64.72 90.41 -16.75
CA HIS A 63 -65.08 88.99 -16.86
C HIS A 63 -64.15 88.17 -17.79
N GLY A 64 -63.09 88.76 -18.33
CA GLY A 64 -62.15 88.09 -19.24
C GLY A 64 -62.76 87.58 -20.55
N LYS A 65 -63.81 88.25 -21.05
CA LYS A 65 -64.54 87.85 -22.28
C LYS A 65 -63.89 88.46 -23.53
N PRO A 66 -63.95 87.81 -24.70
CA PRO A 66 -63.61 88.45 -25.96
C PRO A 66 -64.56 89.62 -26.26
N LEU A 67 -64.05 90.67 -26.91
CA LEU A 67 -64.86 91.82 -27.32
C LEU A 67 -65.75 91.47 -28.53
N PRO A 68 -67.00 91.98 -28.59
CA PRO A 68 -67.87 91.83 -29.76
C PRO A 68 -67.42 92.72 -30.93
N GLU A 69 -67.57 92.26 -32.17
CA GLU A 69 -67.31 93.08 -33.37
C GLU A 69 -68.33 94.23 -33.53
N GLU A 70 -67.99 95.47 -33.16
CA GLU A 70 -68.79 96.67 -33.49
C GLU A 70 -68.58 97.12 -34.95
N LYS A 71 -69.10 96.33 -35.91
CA LYS A 71 -69.15 96.73 -37.32
C LYS A 71 -70.22 97.81 -37.55
N GLY A 72 -69.79 99.05 -37.76
CA GLY A 72 -70.58 100.07 -38.48
C GLY A 72 -71.30 101.14 -37.65
N ARG A 73 -70.86 101.47 -36.43
CA ARG A 73 -71.34 102.66 -35.69
C ARG A 73 -70.34 103.82 -35.75
N ALA A 74 -70.87 105.04 -35.89
CA ALA A 74 -70.09 106.27 -35.88
C ALA A 74 -69.65 106.60 -34.43
N VAL A 75 -68.43 106.20 -34.08
CA VAL A 75 -67.72 106.70 -32.89
C VAL A 75 -67.08 108.05 -33.24
N ALA A 76 -67.10 109.01 -32.32
CA ALA A 76 -66.42 110.30 -32.53
C ALA A 76 -64.90 110.06 -32.79
N PRO A 77 -64.28 110.77 -33.76
CA PRO A 77 -62.92 110.45 -34.22
C PRO A 77 -61.86 110.58 -33.12
N GLU A 78 -62.08 111.46 -32.14
CA GLU A 78 -61.24 111.65 -30.96
C GLU A 78 -61.21 110.40 -30.04
N LEU A 79 -62.34 109.69 -29.96
CA LEU A 79 -62.54 108.49 -29.12
C LEU A 79 -62.12 107.19 -29.82
N GLN A 80 -62.05 107.19 -31.14
CA GLN A 80 -61.76 105.99 -31.93
C GLN A 80 -60.34 105.46 -31.66
N ARG A 81 -59.37 106.36 -31.48
CA ARG A 81 -57.96 106.01 -31.18
C ARG A 81 -57.75 105.38 -29.79
N PRO A 82 -58.25 105.95 -28.66
CA PRO A 82 -58.13 105.30 -27.35
C PRO A 82 -58.97 104.02 -27.23
N ILE A 83 -60.14 103.93 -27.88
CA ILE A 83 -60.93 102.69 -27.89
C ILE A 83 -60.14 101.57 -28.57
N SER A 84 -59.64 101.74 -29.80
CA SER A 84 -58.90 100.66 -30.46
C SER A 84 -57.53 100.35 -29.83
N ALA A 85 -56.93 101.29 -29.08
CA ALA A 85 -55.79 100.97 -28.21
C ALA A 85 -56.18 100.04 -27.05
N LEU A 86 -57.37 100.25 -26.45
CA LEU A 86 -57.91 99.41 -25.39
C LEU A 86 -58.38 98.04 -25.92
N GLU A 87 -59.02 97.98 -27.09
CA GLU A 87 -59.39 96.74 -27.79
C GLU A 87 -58.14 95.86 -28.04
N GLN A 88 -57.06 96.46 -28.56
CA GLN A 88 -55.78 95.77 -28.73
C GLN A 88 -55.15 95.31 -27.41
N ALA A 89 -55.28 96.09 -26.32
CA ALA A 89 -54.77 95.70 -25.01
C ALA A 89 -55.51 94.49 -24.43
N VAL A 90 -56.85 94.45 -24.53
CA VAL A 90 -57.65 93.30 -24.10
C VAL A 90 -57.39 92.09 -24.99
N GLY A 91 -57.29 92.26 -26.31
CA GLY A 91 -56.95 91.18 -27.25
C GLY A 91 -55.61 90.51 -26.93
N ARG A 92 -54.56 91.30 -26.65
CA ARG A 92 -53.25 90.77 -26.20
C ARG A 92 -53.34 90.06 -24.85
N SER A 93 -54.13 90.58 -23.91
CA SER A 93 -54.34 89.95 -22.59
C SER A 93 -55.09 88.62 -22.69
N ALA A 94 -56.08 88.52 -23.58
CA ALA A 94 -56.78 87.28 -23.88
C ALA A 94 -55.88 86.25 -24.57
N SER A 95 -55.07 86.67 -25.55
CA SER A 95 -54.04 85.82 -26.20
C SER A 95 -53.07 85.25 -25.16
N TYR A 96 -52.49 86.13 -24.33
CA TYR A 96 -51.59 85.76 -23.23
C TYR A 96 -52.24 84.76 -22.25
N THR A 97 -53.51 84.97 -21.89
CA THR A 97 -54.23 84.08 -20.97
C THR A 97 -54.48 82.70 -21.59
N ALA A 98 -54.79 82.62 -22.89
CA ALA A 98 -54.89 81.35 -23.61
C ALA A 98 -53.53 80.64 -23.70
N LEU A 99 -52.47 81.39 -24.01
CA LEU A 99 -51.10 80.91 -24.10
C LEU A 99 -50.55 80.37 -22.77
N VAL A 100 -50.80 81.05 -21.64
CA VAL A 100 -50.44 80.55 -20.30
C VAL A 100 -51.22 79.29 -19.94
N LYS A 101 -52.52 79.22 -20.28
CA LYS A 101 -53.32 78.00 -20.09
C LYS A 101 -52.78 76.83 -20.93
N GLN A 102 -52.41 77.06 -22.19
CA GLN A 102 -51.80 76.04 -23.04
C GLN A 102 -50.44 75.58 -22.49
N PHE A 103 -49.58 76.50 -22.06
CA PHE A 103 -48.28 76.20 -21.46
C PHE A 103 -48.40 75.33 -20.21
N ILE A 104 -49.36 75.64 -19.34
CA ILE A 104 -49.67 74.83 -18.15
C ILE A 104 -50.19 73.44 -18.57
N ALA A 105 -51.17 73.38 -19.48
CA ALA A 105 -51.74 72.12 -19.95
C ALA A 105 -50.71 71.23 -20.67
N GLU A 106 -49.76 71.79 -21.43
CA GLU A 106 -48.65 71.04 -22.02
C GLU A 106 -47.76 70.40 -20.93
N PHE A 107 -47.41 71.17 -19.89
CA PHE A 107 -46.63 70.69 -18.75
C PHE A 107 -47.36 69.64 -17.90
N GLU A 108 -48.65 69.84 -17.62
CA GLU A 108 -49.52 68.87 -16.90
C GLU A 108 -49.64 67.54 -17.66
N ASN A 109 -49.64 67.58 -19.00
CA ASN A 109 -49.59 66.39 -19.86
C ASN A 109 -48.17 65.83 -20.07
N GLY A 110 -47.20 66.21 -19.22
CA GLY A 110 -45.83 65.69 -19.23
C GLY A 110 -44.96 66.14 -20.41
N LYS A 111 -45.41 67.11 -21.21
CA LYS A 111 -44.65 67.67 -22.33
C LYS A 111 -43.87 68.89 -21.85
N VAL A 112 -42.66 69.10 -22.37
CA VAL A 112 -41.98 70.39 -22.18
C VAL A 112 -42.60 71.37 -23.18
N PRO A 113 -43.17 72.51 -22.74
CA PRO A 113 -43.81 73.44 -23.66
C PRO A 113 -42.85 74.01 -24.70
N ASN A 114 -43.40 74.45 -25.83
CA ASN A 114 -42.61 75.17 -26.84
C ASN A 114 -42.21 76.57 -26.37
N GLU A 115 -41.10 77.11 -26.90
CA GLU A 115 -40.73 78.51 -26.67
C GLU A 115 -41.78 79.45 -27.26
N VAL A 116 -42.23 80.41 -26.45
CA VAL A 116 -43.16 81.46 -26.84
C VAL A 116 -42.43 82.46 -27.75
N ARG A 117 -42.83 82.48 -29.02
CA ARG A 117 -42.26 83.35 -30.08
C ARG A 117 -43.01 84.67 -30.27
N GLU A 118 -44.19 84.81 -29.68
CA GLU A 118 -44.99 86.03 -29.73
C GLU A 118 -44.37 87.14 -28.86
N SER A 119 -44.34 88.38 -29.35
CA SER A 119 -43.66 89.49 -28.68
C SER A 119 -44.59 90.23 -27.71
N TYR A 120 -44.28 90.15 -26.42
CA TYR A 120 -44.97 90.85 -25.35
C TYR A 120 -44.07 91.93 -24.73
N GLN A 121 -44.65 93.08 -24.37
CA GLN A 121 -43.95 94.20 -23.72
C GLN A 121 -44.36 94.32 -22.24
N GLY A 122 -43.55 95.03 -21.44
CA GLY A 122 -43.76 95.20 -20.01
C GLY A 122 -43.72 93.88 -19.23
N GLU A 123 -44.52 93.77 -18.17
CA GLU A 123 -44.55 92.59 -17.27
C GLU A 123 -44.91 91.28 -17.99
N LEU A 124 -45.77 91.35 -19.02
CA LEU A 124 -46.10 90.20 -19.87
C LEU A 124 -44.86 89.67 -20.59
N GLY A 125 -44.01 90.58 -21.11
CA GLY A 125 -42.72 90.25 -21.70
C GLY A 125 -41.74 89.63 -20.70
N LEU A 126 -41.70 90.13 -19.46
CA LEU A 126 -40.87 89.57 -18.39
C LEU A 126 -41.32 88.15 -17.99
N THR A 127 -42.63 87.89 -17.99
CA THR A 127 -43.17 86.56 -17.68
C THR A 127 -42.93 85.59 -18.84
N VAL A 128 -43.15 86.00 -20.09
CA VAL A 128 -42.78 85.22 -21.29
C VAL A 128 -41.28 84.89 -21.31
N ALA A 129 -40.41 85.85 -21.01
CA ALA A 129 -38.98 85.60 -20.89
C ALA A 129 -38.64 84.63 -19.75
N SER A 130 -39.45 84.58 -18.69
CA SER A 130 -39.31 83.61 -17.60
C SER A 130 -39.80 82.21 -17.99
N MET A 131 -40.90 82.12 -18.73
CA MET A 131 -41.43 80.88 -19.32
C MET A 131 -40.43 80.26 -20.30
N ASN A 132 -39.83 81.07 -21.19
CA ASN A 132 -38.81 80.60 -22.13
C ASN A 132 -37.51 80.17 -21.41
N ARG A 133 -37.09 80.87 -20.33
CA ARG A 133 -35.98 80.40 -19.48
C ARG A 133 -36.29 79.07 -18.80
N PHE A 134 -37.51 78.86 -18.34
CA PHE A 134 -37.95 77.57 -17.78
C PHE A 134 -37.92 76.46 -18.83
N VAL A 135 -38.49 76.69 -20.03
CA VAL A 135 -38.46 75.76 -21.17
C VAL A 135 -37.02 75.39 -21.54
N GLY A 136 -36.15 76.39 -21.78
CA GLY A 136 -34.75 76.14 -22.13
C GLY A 136 -33.96 75.42 -21.03
N THR A 137 -34.31 75.60 -19.75
CA THR A 137 -33.71 74.85 -18.63
C THR A 137 -34.21 73.40 -18.61
N MET A 138 -35.51 73.18 -18.79
CA MET A 138 -36.13 71.85 -18.84
C MET A 138 -35.64 71.04 -20.04
N GLN A 139 -35.54 71.64 -21.24
CA GLN A 139 -35.05 70.98 -22.45
C GLN A 139 -33.58 70.55 -22.29
N LYS A 140 -32.69 71.45 -21.83
CA LYS A 140 -31.28 71.12 -21.59
C LYS A 140 -31.11 70.02 -20.54
N ARG A 141 -31.81 70.12 -19.41
CA ARG A 141 -31.78 69.11 -18.35
C ARG A 141 -32.28 67.75 -18.86
N ASN A 142 -33.33 67.73 -19.68
CA ASN A 142 -33.87 66.49 -20.23
C ASN A 142 -32.95 65.87 -21.29
N LEU A 143 -32.25 66.68 -22.10
CA LEU A 143 -31.21 66.21 -23.01
C LEU A 143 -30.03 65.59 -22.24
N ASP A 144 -29.55 66.28 -21.21
CA ASP A 144 -28.50 65.78 -20.31
C ASP A 144 -28.92 64.45 -19.64
N LEU A 145 -30.13 64.38 -19.08
CA LEU A 145 -30.67 63.13 -18.51
C LEU A 145 -30.79 62.01 -19.56
N ALA A 146 -31.20 62.31 -20.79
CA ALA A 146 -31.23 61.34 -21.88
C ALA A 146 -29.83 60.82 -22.22
N THR A 147 -28.80 61.67 -22.22
CA THR A 147 -27.40 61.25 -22.41
C THR A 147 -26.94 60.30 -21.28
N LEU A 148 -27.30 60.56 -20.02
CA LEU A 148 -26.98 59.64 -18.91
C LEU A 148 -27.75 58.30 -19.02
N PHE A 149 -29.02 58.33 -19.43
CA PHE A 149 -29.80 57.10 -19.62
C PHE A 149 -29.32 56.28 -20.82
N GLU A 150 -28.92 56.92 -21.92
CA GLU A 150 -28.34 56.23 -23.08
C GLU A 150 -26.99 55.60 -22.70
N ALA A 151 -26.11 56.37 -22.05
CA ALA A 151 -24.82 55.89 -21.55
C ALA A 151 -25.00 54.70 -20.61
N GLY A 152 -25.91 54.79 -19.63
CA GLY A 152 -26.22 53.71 -18.70
C GLY A 152 -26.74 52.44 -19.37
N GLN A 153 -27.66 52.55 -20.34
CA GLN A 153 -28.15 51.42 -21.14
C GLN A 153 -27.05 50.77 -22.00
N GLN A 154 -26.01 51.52 -22.35
CA GLN A 154 -24.83 51.04 -23.07
C GLN A 154 -23.66 50.63 -22.13
N GLY A 155 -23.88 50.58 -20.81
CA GLY A 155 -22.86 50.22 -19.80
C GLY A 155 -21.80 51.29 -19.53
N ARG A 156 -21.91 52.48 -20.13
CA ARG A 156 -20.95 53.59 -20.03
C ARG A 156 -21.16 54.43 -18.77
N LEU A 157 -20.88 53.83 -17.61
CA LEU A 157 -21.07 54.43 -16.28
C LEU A 157 -20.00 55.49 -15.90
N ASP A 158 -19.04 55.74 -16.78
CA ASP A 158 -17.98 56.75 -16.71
C ASP A 158 -18.43 58.14 -17.20
N VAL A 159 -19.52 58.23 -17.97
CA VAL A 159 -20.05 59.50 -18.50
C VAL A 159 -20.48 60.45 -17.37
N ARG A 160 -20.12 61.73 -17.48
CA ARG A 160 -20.44 62.78 -16.49
C ARG A 160 -21.06 64.00 -17.13
N ILE A 161 -21.95 64.65 -16.38
CA ILE A 161 -22.58 65.91 -16.77
C ILE A 161 -22.30 66.98 -15.71
N ASP A 162 -21.94 68.18 -16.17
CA ASP A 162 -21.77 69.34 -15.33
C ASP A 162 -23.11 69.78 -14.71
N THR A 163 -23.31 69.41 -13.44
CA THR A 163 -24.52 69.71 -12.68
C THR A 163 -24.60 71.17 -12.21
N SER A 164 -23.50 71.92 -12.26
CA SER A 164 -23.44 73.32 -11.80
C SER A 164 -24.27 74.28 -12.67
N LYS A 165 -24.53 73.88 -13.93
CA LYS A 165 -25.46 74.53 -14.87
C LYS A 165 -26.89 74.65 -14.36
N TYR A 166 -27.28 73.88 -13.34
CA TYR A 166 -28.67 73.73 -12.89
C TYR A 166 -28.85 74.10 -11.42
N SER A 167 -29.53 75.21 -11.16
CA SER A 167 -29.88 75.62 -9.79
C SER A 167 -31.12 74.89 -9.25
N GLY A 168 -31.30 74.93 -7.93
CA GLY A 168 -32.47 74.40 -7.24
C GLY A 168 -32.63 72.88 -7.38
N TYR A 169 -33.87 72.42 -7.58
CA TYR A 169 -34.19 70.99 -7.67
C TYR A 169 -33.56 70.30 -8.88
N ASN A 170 -33.35 71.01 -9.99
CA ASN A 170 -32.78 70.44 -11.22
C ASN A 170 -31.34 69.94 -11.02
N GLY A 171 -30.50 70.71 -10.32
CA GLY A 171 -29.16 70.28 -9.94
C GLY A 171 -29.18 69.10 -8.96
N LYS A 172 -30.09 69.14 -7.96
CA LYS A 172 -30.26 68.04 -7.00
C LYS A 172 -30.65 66.72 -7.67
N LEU A 173 -31.53 66.76 -8.68
CA LEU A 173 -31.92 65.59 -9.46
C LEU A 173 -30.73 64.97 -10.20
N LEU A 174 -29.94 65.78 -10.91
CA LEU A 174 -28.75 65.30 -11.63
C LEU A 174 -27.67 64.75 -10.68
N VAL A 175 -27.46 65.39 -9.52
CA VAL A 175 -26.57 64.86 -8.47
C VAL A 175 -27.08 63.52 -7.93
N GLY A 176 -28.39 63.35 -7.77
CA GLY A 176 -29.00 62.06 -7.39
C GLY A 176 -28.78 60.96 -8.43
N VAL A 177 -28.95 61.27 -9.73
CA VAL A 177 -28.69 60.33 -10.83
C VAL A 177 -27.21 59.95 -10.89
N HIS A 178 -26.28 60.90 -10.75
CA HIS A 178 -24.86 60.60 -10.60
C HIS A 178 -24.60 59.70 -9.39
N GLY A 179 -25.20 59.97 -8.23
CA GLY A 179 -25.04 59.14 -7.03
C GLY A 179 -25.45 57.68 -7.25
N LEU A 180 -26.55 57.42 -7.97
CA LEU A 180 -26.95 56.08 -8.37
C LEU A 180 -25.92 55.42 -9.32
N ILE A 181 -25.41 56.18 -10.29
CA ILE A 181 -24.37 55.68 -11.23
C ILE A 181 -23.06 55.36 -10.50
N GLU A 182 -22.64 56.15 -9.50
CA GLU A 182 -21.47 55.84 -8.66
C GLU A 182 -21.66 54.56 -7.85
N VAL A 183 -22.81 54.43 -7.15
CA VAL A 183 -23.14 53.25 -6.32
C VAL A 183 -23.23 51.96 -7.14
N VAL A 184 -23.69 52.03 -8.39
CA VAL A 184 -23.69 50.87 -9.30
C VAL A 184 -22.29 50.59 -9.86
N ARG A 185 -21.52 51.61 -10.25
CA ARG A 185 -20.24 51.41 -10.95
C ARG A 185 -19.13 50.91 -10.04
N ALA A 186 -18.99 51.47 -8.83
CA ALA A 186 -17.89 51.13 -7.92
C ALA A 186 -17.77 49.61 -7.63
N PRO A 187 -18.83 48.89 -7.21
CA PRO A 187 -18.77 47.44 -6.99
C PRO A 187 -18.52 46.66 -8.28
N ILE A 188 -19.06 47.09 -9.42
CA ILE A 188 -18.80 46.43 -10.71
C ILE A 188 -17.33 46.55 -11.10
N GLN A 189 -16.74 47.74 -11.00
CA GLN A 189 -15.32 47.96 -11.30
C GLN A 189 -14.39 47.18 -10.37
N GLU A 190 -14.68 47.11 -9.07
CA GLU A 190 -13.88 46.34 -8.12
C GLU A 190 -14.05 44.82 -8.33
N ALA A 191 -15.26 44.34 -8.63
CA ALA A 191 -15.51 42.94 -8.99
C ALA A 191 -14.74 42.54 -10.26
N THR A 192 -14.78 43.36 -11.32
CA THR A 192 -13.98 43.13 -12.54
C THR A 192 -12.48 43.11 -12.22
N ALA A 193 -11.97 44.07 -11.45
CA ALA A 193 -10.55 44.10 -11.08
C ALA A 193 -10.12 42.89 -10.23
N THR A 194 -11.00 42.38 -9.35
CA THR A 194 -10.76 41.16 -8.57
C THR A 194 -10.75 39.93 -9.48
N LEU A 195 -11.75 39.78 -10.35
CA LEU A 195 -11.84 38.67 -11.32
C LEU A 195 -10.66 38.67 -12.31
N GLU A 196 -10.18 39.84 -12.73
CA GLU A 196 -8.97 39.96 -13.54
C GLU A 196 -7.69 39.50 -12.82
N ARG A 197 -7.59 39.70 -11.50
CA ARG A 197 -6.46 39.19 -10.70
C ARG A 197 -6.56 37.67 -10.54
N LEU A 198 -7.74 37.14 -10.23
CA LEU A 198 -8.01 35.70 -10.17
C LEU A 198 -7.67 35.00 -11.51
N ALA A 199 -8.03 35.62 -12.64
CA ALA A 199 -7.69 35.12 -13.98
C ALA A 199 -6.17 35.18 -14.29
N LYS A 200 -5.43 36.07 -13.63
CA LYS A 200 -3.96 36.15 -13.67
C LYS A 200 -3.28 35.21 -12.64
N ARG A 201 -4.07 34.31 -12.01
CA ARG A 201 -3.69 33.33 -10.97
C ARG A 201 -3.37 33.91 -9.58
N ASP A 202 -3.68 35.18 -9.33
CA ASP A 202 -3.62 35.78 -8.00
C ASP A 202 -4.88 35.41 -7.22
N LEU A 203 -4.78 34.41 -6.33
CA LEU A 203 -5.86 33.92 -5.48
C LEU A 203 -5.86 34.57 -4.09
N THR A 204 -5.01 35.58 -3.86
CA THR A 204 -5.09 36.49 -2.70
C THR A 204 -6.07 37.65 -2.96
N ALA A 205 -6.42 37.90 -4.22
CA ALA A 205 -7.33 38.95 -4.63
C ALA A 205 -8.72 38.84 -3.98
N ARG A 206 -9.19 39.92 -3.36
CA ARG A 206 -10.52 40.07 -2.76
C ARG A 206 -11.09 41.46 -3.07
N MET A 207 -12.40 41.57 -3.12
CA MET A 207 -13.12 42.83 -3.01
C MET A 207 -13.08 43.30 -1.55
N ILE A 208 -12.54 44.50 -1.32
CA ILE A 208 -12.30 45.10 0.00
C ILE A 208 -13.32 46.23 0.25
N GLY A 209 -13.71 46.99 -0.79
CA GLY A 209 -14.56 48.17 -0.69
C GLY A 209 -15.90 47.95 0.02
N ASP A 210 -16.40 48.98 0.70
CA ASP A 210 -17.69 48.93 1.40
C ASP A 210 -18.84 49.24 0.44
N HIS A 211 -19.70 48.25 0.21
CA HIS A 211 -20.75 48.28 -0.81
C HIS A 211 -22.09 47.87 -0.20
N PRO A 212 -23.09 48.76 -0.12
CA PRO A 212 -24.34 48.48 0.58
C PRO A 212 -25.35 47.66 -0.25
N GLY A 213 -26.27 46.98 0.43
CA GLY A 213 -27.37 46.23 -0.19
C GLY A 213 -26.89 45.03 -1.01
N GLU A 214 -27.50 44.77 -2.16
CA GLU A 214 -27.15 43.64 -3.03
C GLU A 214 -25.69 43.62 -3.48
N PHE A 215 -25.01 44.77 -3.50
CA PHE A 215 -23.58 44.82 -3.83
C PHE A 215 -22.70 44.20 -2.73
N ALA A 216 -23.19 44.10 -1.48
CA ALA A 216 -22.57 43.28 -0.43
C ALA A 216 -22.63 41.79 -0.77
N HIS A 217 -23.73 41.32 -1.36
CA HIS A 217 -23.87 39.93 -1.81
C HIS A 217 -22.94 39.63 -3.00
N VAL A 218 -22.75 40.58 -3.93
CA VAL A 218 -21.75 40.47 -5.01
C VAL A 218 -20.33 40.38 -4.43
N LYS A 219 -19.99 41.25 -3.48
CA LYS A 219 -18.70 41.22 -2.75
C LYS A 219 -18.47 39.88 -2.06
N ALA A 220 -19.47 39.36 -1.36
CA ALA A 220 -19.40 38.05 -0.71
C ALA A 220 -19.16 36.94 -1.74
N ALA A 221 -20.02 36.81 -2.76
CA ALA A 221 -19.93 35.75 -3.76
C ALA A 221 -18.58 35.72 -4.51
N VAL A 222 -18.01 36.88 -4.85
CA VAL A 222 -16.66 36.98 -5.46
C VAL A 222 -15.58 36.53 -4.48
N ASN A 223 -15.63 36.98 -3.23
CA ASN A 223 -14.65 36.62 -2.20
C ASN A 223 -14.73 35.14 -1.79
N ASP A 224 -15.93 34.59 -1.66
CA ASP A 224 -16.17 33.18 -1.32
C ASP A 224 -15.71 32.25 -2.45
N THR A 225 -15.92 32.66 -3.71
CA THR A 225 -15.40 31.93 -4.89
C THR A 225 -13.87 31.96 -4.92
N ALA A 226 -13.25 33.12 -4.65
CA ALA A 226 -11.80 33.25 -4.55
C ALA A 226 -11.22 32.38 -3.41
N GLN A 227 -11.89 32.36 -2.26
CA GLN A 227 -11.51 31.56 -1.10
C GLN A 227 -11.61 30.05 -1.39
N ALA A 228 -12.69 29.60 -2.02
CA ALA A 228 -12.88 28.19 -2.38
C ALA A 228 -11.80 27.69 -3.35
N LEU A 229 -11.40 28.49 -4.34
CA LEU A 229 -10.29 28.18 -5.25
C LEU A 229 -8.93 28.15 -4.52
N HIS A 230 -8.67 29.15 -3.67
CA HIS A 230 -7.47 29.23 -2.85
C HIS A 230 -7.30 27.99 -1.96
N ASP A 231 -8.35 27.60 -1.24
CA ASP A 231 -8.29 26.51 -0.26
C ASP A 231 -8.23 25.13 -0.94
N ALA A 232 -8.91 24.97 -2.09
CA ALA A 232 -8.79 23.77 -2.92
C ALA A 232 -7.35 23.59 -3.45
N LEU A 233 -6.73 24.63 -4.01
CA LEU A 233 -5.35 24.56 -4.51
C LEU A 233 -4.33 24.41 -3.36
N THR A 234 -4.59 25.02 -2.20
CA THR A 234 -3.80 24.82 -0.97
C THR A 234 -3.94 23.40 -0.41
N GLN A 235 -5.06 22.71 -0.63
CA GLN A 235 -5.21 21.29 -0.33
C GLN A 235 -4.45 20.42 -1.34
N VAL A 236 -4.60 20.69 -2.65
CA VAL A 236 -3.88 19.98 -3.71
C VAL A 236 -2.35 20.09 -3.53
N ALA A 237 -1.82 21.28 -3.24
CA ALA A 237 -0.40 21.48 -2.95
C ALA A 237 0.12 20.57 -1.82
N ARG A 238 -0.63 20.46 -0.72
CA ARG A 238 -0.28 19.59 0.42
C ARG A 238 -0.34 18.11 0.04
N SER A 239 -1.33 17.70 -0.75
CA SER A 239 -1.41 16.32 -1.25
C SER A 239 -0.27 15.97 -2.21
N ILE A 240 0.20 16.91 -3.03
CA ILE A 240 1.37 16.73 -3.89
C ILE A 240 2.66 16.56 -3.05
N ASP A 241 2.89 17.43 -2.06
CA ASP A 241 4.02 17.29 -1.12
C ASP A 241 3.99 15.91 -0.40
N GLN A 242 2.79 15.41 -0.05
CA GLN A 242 2.60 14.08 0.55
C GLN A 242 2.90 12.92 -0.43
N VAL A 243 2.45 13.01 -1.69
CA VAL A 243 2.71 11.96 -2.69
C VAL A 243 4.20 11.90 -3.05
N SER A 244 4.87 13.03 -3.24
CA SER A 244 6.32 13.08 -3.47
C SER A 244 7.11 12.44 -2.32
N GLY A 245 6.79 12.80 -1.06
CA GLY A 245 7.42 12.19 0.12
C GLY A 245 7.16 10.69 0.25
N ALA A 246 5.94 10.23 -0.03
CA ALA A 246 5.60 8.81 -0.03
C ALA A 246 6.35 8.04 -1.14
N ALA A 247 6.43 8.62 -2.34
CA ALA A 247 7.16 8.04 -3.47
C ALA A 247 8.66 7.90 -3.18
N GLN A 248 9.29 8.94 -2.62
CA GLN A 248 10.70 8.87 -2.19
C GLN A 248 10.94 7.78 -1.12
N GLN A 249 9.99 7.58 -0.20
CA GLN A 249 10.05 6.49 0.77
C GLN A 249 9.90 5.10 0.11
N ILE A 250 9.01 4.95 -0.88
CA ILE A 250 8.83 3.69 -1.63
C ILE A 250 10.11 3.35 -2.42
N ALA A 251 10.73 4.32 -3.09
CA ALA A 251 11.97 4.11 -3.83
C ALA A 251 13.12 3.63 -2.90
N ALA A 252 13.31 4.29 -1.75
CA ALA A 252 14.33 3.89 -0.77
C ALA A 252 14.04 2.51 -0.13
N SER A 253 12.77 2.20 0.13
CA SER A 253 12.35 0.89 0.63
C SER A 253 12.60 -0.21 -0.40
N SER A 254 12.22 0.01 -1.66
CA SER A 254 12.40 -0.95 -2.75
C SER A 254 13.88 -1.20 -3.04
N GLN A 255 14.71 -0.16 -3.03
CA GLN A 255 16.17 -0.30 -3.20
C GLN A 255 16.83 -1.06 -2.03
N SER A 256 16.23 -1.01 -0.83
CA SER A 256 16.63 -1.85 0.31
C SER A 256 16.19 -3.31 0.15
N VAL A 257 15.01 -3.57 -0.41
CA VAL A 257 14.52 -4.93 -0.72
C VAL A 257 15.35 -5.58 -1.84
N ALA A 258 15.71 -4.84 -2.90
CA ALA A 258 16.60 -5.34 -3.96
C ALA A 258 17.99 -5.72 -3.42
N ALA A 259 18.54 -4.93 -2.49
CA ALA A 259 19.79 -5.27 -1.80
C ALA A 259 19.66 -6.53 -0.93
N GLY A 260 18.60 -6.63 -0.13
CA GLY A 260 18.32 -7.82 0.70
C GLY A 260 18.08 -9.10 -0.13
N ALA A 261 17.40 -8.99 -1.27
CA ALA A 261 17.24 -10.09 -2.22
C ALA A 261 18.59 -10.53 -2.83
N SER A 262 19.49 -9.58 -3.10
CA SER A 262 20.85 -9.89 -3.60
C SER A 262 21.70 -10.62 -2.54
N GLU A 263 21.59 -10.23 -1.27
CA GLU A 263 22.23 -10.91 -0.14
C GLU A 263 21.65 -12.32 0.08
N GLN A 264 20.32 -12.45 0.04
CA GLN A 264 19.61 -13.73 0.12
C GLN A 264 19.98 -14.67 -1.03
N ALA A 265 20.17 -14.18 -2.25
CA ALA A 265 20.63 -14.99 -3.38
C ALA A 265 22.00 -15.62 -3.11
N SER A 266 22.95 -14.86 -2.56
CA SER A 266 24.26 -15.38 -2.16
C SER A 266 24.17 -16.46 -1.07
N SER A 267 23.27 -16.31 -0.09
CA SER A 267 23.01 -17.35 0.92
C SER A 267 22.38 -18.61 0.33
N LEU A 268 21.54 -18.48 -0.70
CA LEU A 268 20.95 -19.62 -1.42
C LEU A 268 21.98 -20.36 -2.28
N GLU A 269 22.99 -19.67 -2.84
CA GLU A 269 24.12 -20.29 -3.53
C GLU A 269 24.99 -21.12 -2.56
N GLU A 270 25.35 -20.59 -1.39
CA GLU A 270 26.10 -21.32 -0.37
C GLU A 270 25.30 -22.52 0.18
N THR A 271 23.99 -22.34 0.36
CA THR A 271 23.07 -23.43 0.74
C THR A 271 23.04 -24.52 -0.34
N SER A 272 22.97 -24.14 -1.62
CA SER A 272 22.94 -25.09 -2.74
C SER A 272 24.23 -25.92 -2.82
N SER A 273 25.39 -25.29 -2.71
CA SER A 273 26.70 -25.96 -2.63
C SER A 273 26.79 -26.92 -1.45
N SER A 274 26.22 -26.54 -0.30
CA SER A 274 26.13 -27.39 0.88
C SER A 274 25.24 -28.62 0.66
N LEU A 275 24.12 -28.47 -0.07
CA LEU A 275 23.22 -29.58 -0.43
C LEU A 275 23.83 -30.53 -1.47
N GLU A 276 24.60 -30.03 -2.45
CA GLU A 276 25.37 -30.88 -3.37
C GLU A 276 26.41 -31.73 -2.61
N SER A 277 27.13 -31.11 -1.67
CA SER A 277 28.07 -31.80 -0.79
C SER A 277 27.39 -32.87 0.07
N MET A 278 26.25 -32.55 0.70
CA MET A 278 25.45 -33.53 1.45
C MET A 278 24.95 -34.68 0.57
N THR A 279 24.45 -34.39 -0.64
CA THR A 279 24.01 -35.42 -1.60
C THR A 279 25.14 -36.39 -1.92
N SER A 280 26.35 -35.88 -2.14
CA SER A 280 27.55 -36.69 -2.38
C SER A 280 27.94 -37.56 -1.18
N MET A 281 27.90 -37.01 0.04
CA MET A 281 28.20 -37.75 1.28
C MET A 281 27.16 -38.84 1.57
N VAL A 282 25.87 -38.56 1.38
CA VAL A 282 24.78 -39.52 1.59
C VAL A 282 24.84 -40.66 0.56
N LYS A 283 25.10 -40.35 -0.72
CA LYS A 283 25.33 -41.37 -1.75
C LYS A 283 26.54 -42.25 -1.41
N THR A 284 27.66 -41.65 -1.03
CA THR A 284 28.87 -42.37 -0.59
C THR A 284 28.59 -43.27 0.60
N SER A 285 27.74 -42.82 1.53
CA SER A 285 27.32 -43.60 2.70
C SER A 285 26.47 -44.82 2.32
N ALA A 286 25.57 -44.69 1.34
CA ALA A 286 24.81 -45.83 0.79
C ALA A 286 25.72 -46.86 0.08
N ASP A 287 26.70 -46.39 -0.69
CA ASP A 287 27.69 -47.25 -1.36
C ASP A 287 28.62 -47.96 -0.35
N HIS A 288 29.02 -47.27 0.73
CA HIS A 288 29.75 -47.85 1.86
C HIS A 288 28.92 -48.89 2.62
N ALA A 289 27.62 -48.64 2.85
CA ALA A 289 26.72 -49.61 3.46
C ALA A 289 26.57 -50.88 2.59
N HIS A 290 26.36 -50.74 1.27
CA HIS A 290 26.36 -51.88 0.35
C HIS A 290 27.68 -52.68 0.40
N THR A 291 28.82 -51.99 0.45
CA THR A 291 30.15 -52.61 0.54
C THR A 291 30.34 -53.36 1.87
N ALA A 292 29.92 -52.77 3.00
CA ALA A 292 29.97 -53.39 4.32
C ALA A 292 29.05 -54.63 4.41
N SER A 293 27.87 -54.59 3.79
CA SER A 293 26.94 -55.73 3.74
C SER A 293 27.54 -56.92 2.99
N ALA A 294 28.16 -56.68 1.84
CA ALA A 294 28.86 -57.73 1.08
C ALA A 294 30.05 -58.33 1.86
N LEU A 295 30.81 -57.49 2.58
CA LEU A 295 31.92 -57.95 3.43
C LEU A 295 31.41 -58.79 4.62
N ALA A 296 30.30 -58.38 5.25
CA ALA A 296 29.65 -59.13 6.33
C ALA A 296 29.16 -60.50 5.83
N GLN A 297 28.50 -60.58 4.66
CA GLN A 297 28.08 -61.85 4.06
C GLN A 297 29.28 -62.79 3.78
N SER A 298 30.40 -62.26 3.30
CA SER A 298 31.64 -63.03 3.08
C SER A 298 32.25 -63.54 4.40
N ALA A 299 32.30 -62.70 5.43
CA ALA A 299 32.77 -63.09 6.77
C ALA A 299 31.87 -64.16 7.41
N ARG A 300 30.56 -64.06 7.21
CA ARG A 300 29.59 -65.08 7.65
C ARG A 300 29.82 -66.42 6.96
N ALA A 301 29.91 -66.43 5.63
CA ALA A 301 30.16 -67.66 4.87
C ALA A 301 31.47 -68.35 5.30
N THR A 302 32.53 -67.57 5.55
CA THR A 302 33.82 -68.07 6.06
C THR A 302 33.68 -68.71 7.46
N ALA A 303 32.84 -68.14 8.33
CA ALA A 303 32.59 -68.70 9.66
C ALA A 303 31.69 -69.96 9.61
N GLU A 304 30.74 -70.02 8.67
CA GLU A 304 29.91 -71.21 8.41
C GLU A 304 30.75 -72.37 7.85
N GLU A 305 31.67 -72.10 6.91
CA GLU A 305 32.65 -73.08 6.41
C GLU A 305 33.57 -73.59 7.54
N GLY A 306 34.10 -72.67 8.36
CA GLY A 306 34.93 -73.03 9.52
C GLY A 306 34.19 -73.92 10.53
N ALA A 307 32.89 -73.69 10.75
CA ALA A 307 32.07 -74.52 11.63
C ALA A 307 31.89 -75.94 11.05
N GLY A 308 31.68 -76.05 9.73
CA GLY A 308 31.67 -77.34 9.03
C GLY A 308 33.00 -78.10 9.13
N ALA A 309 34.14 -77.40 9.02
CA ALA A 309 35.46 -78.00 9.22
C ALA A 309 35.66 -78.52 10.66
N MET A 310 35.17 -77.79 11.67
CA MET A 310 35.24 -78.24 13.07
C MET A 310 34.33 -79.45 13.36
N GLN A 311 33.15 -79.54 12.71
CA GLN A 311 32.32 -80.74 12.76
C GLN A 311 33.01 -81.97 12.13
N GLN A 312 33.70 -81.79 11.00
CA GLN A 312 34.52 -82.85 10.40
C GLN A 312 35.67 -83.28 11.33
N MET A 313 36.32 -82.34 12.01
CA MET A 313 37.37 -82.63 12.99
C MET A 313 36.83 -83.40 14.21
N SER A 314 35.67 -83.02 14.74
CA SER A 314 34.99 -83.75 15.82
C SER A 314 34.68 -85.20 15.40
N SER A 315 34.09 -85.41 14.21
CA SER A 315 33.84 -86.76 13.68
C SER A 315 35.13 -87.56 13.42
N ALA A 316 36.26 -86.90 13.12
CA ALA A 316 37.56 -87.56 13.02
C ALA A 316 38.07 -87.97 14.41
N MET A 317 37.96 -87.12 15.42
CA MET A 317 38.34 -87.44 16.81
C MET A 317 37.52 -88.59 17.38
N GLU A 318 36.21 -88.63 17.14
CA GLU A 318 35.33 -89.75 17.53
C GLU A 318 35.78 -91.08 16.89
N LYS A 319 36.22 -91.08 15.62
CA LYS A 319 36.75 -92.27 14.92
C LYS A 319 38.11 -92.71 15.46
N ILE A 320 39.03 -91.77 15.72
CA ILE A 320 40.34 -92.08 16.30
C ILE A 320 40.15 -92.63 17.73
N ARG A 321 39.26 -92.02 18.51
CA ARG A 321 38.89 -92.48 19.85
C ARG A 321 38.35 -93.91 19.83
N ALA A 322 37.37 -94.22 18.97
CA ALA A 322 36.83 -95.56 18.84
C ALA A 322 37.90 -96.60 18.42
N SER A 323 38.83 -96.20 17.53
CA SER A 323 39.97 -97.03 17.13
C SER A 323 40.94 -97.27 18.31
N ALA A 324 41.18 -96.26 19.15
CA ALA A 324 42.02 -96.37 20.34
C ALA A 324 41.34 -97.22 21.44
N GLU A 325 40.04 -97.07 21.66
CA GLU A 325 39.25 -97.89 22.58
C GLU A 325 39.23 -99.37 22.13
N GLY A 326 39.07 -99.64 20.83
CA GLY A 326 39.21 -100.99 20.26
C GLY A 326 40.63 -101.57 20.42
N THR A 327 41.66 -100.74 20.19
CA THR A 327 43.07 -101.14 20.42
C THR A 327 43.33 -101.42 21.91
N SER A 328 42.71 -100.66 22.82
CA SER A 328 42.81 -100.90 24.27
C SER A 328 42.28 -102.29 24.64
N GLN A 329 41.21 -102.76 23.99
CA GLN A 329 40.72 -104.11 24.22
C GLN A 329 41.71 -105.17 23.75
N ILE A 330 42.22 -105.06 22.52
CA ILE A 330 43.23 -105.99 21.98
C ILE A 330 44.46 -106.08 22.89
N ILE A 331 44.90 -104.96 23.49
CA ILE A 331 46.02 -104.96 24.43
C ILE A 331 45.68 -105.64 25.77
N LYS A 332 44.44 -105.56 26.27
CA LYS A 332 44.00 -106.35 27.44
C LYS A 332 43.99 -107.84 27.13
N ASP A 333 43.48 -108.21 25.96
CA ASP A 333 43.43 -109.61 25.51
C ASP A 333 44.86 -110.19 25.41
N ILE A 334 45.82 -109.41 24.88
CA ILE A 334 47.25 -109.76 24.86
C ILE A 334 47.85 -109.85 26.27
N ASN A 335 47.46 -108.98 27.20
CA ASN A 335 47.91 -109.01 28.60
C ASN A 335 47.39 -110.28 29.32
N GLU A 336 46.16 -110.70 29.02
CA GLU A 336 45.59 -111.95 29.51
C GLU A 336 46.31 -113.16 28.90
N ILE A 337 46.52 -113.20 27.58
CA ILE A 337 47.29 -114.26 26.90
C ILE A 337 48.70 -114.37 27.50
N ALA A 338 49.37 -113.24 27.75
CA ALA A 338 50.69 -113.23 28.39
C ALA A 338 50.63 -113.77 29.84
N PHE A 339 49.58 -113.44 30.61
CA PHE A 339 49.38 -113.98 31.96
C PHE A 339 49.11 -115.48 31.96
N GLN A 340 48.19 -115.96 31.10
CA GLN A 340 47.90 -117.38 30.89
C GLN A 340 49.16 -118.14 30.43
N THR A 341 49.95 -117.58 29.52
CA THR A 341 51.21 -118.17 29.05
C THR A 341 52.25 -118.27 30.17
N ASN A 342 52.37 -117.26 31.03
CA ASN A 342 53.23 -117.32 32.22
C ASN A 342 52.77 -118.40 33.23
N LEU A 343 51.46 -118.64 33.39
CA LEU A 343 50.94 -119.74 34.23
C LEU A 343 51.20 -121.12 33.61
N LEU A 344 51.00 -121.28 32.30
CA LEU A 344 51.33 -122.51 31.58
C LEU A 344 52.82 -122.83 31.64
N ALA A 345 53.67 -121.81 31.47
CA ALA A 345 55.12 -121.94 31.57
C ALA A 345 55.58 -122.28 33.00
N LEU A 346 54.97 -121.68 34.04
CA LEU A 346 55.19 -122.05 35.43
C LEU A 346 54.82 -123.52 35.70
N ASN A 347 53.66 -123.97 35.23
CA ASN A 347 53.21 -125.36 35.37
C ASN A 347 54.18 -126.33 34.64
N ALA A 348 54.63 -125.97 33.45
CA ALA A 348 55.61 -126.75 32.68
C ALA A 348 56.97 -126.81 33.38
N ALA A 349 57.44 -125.71 33.98
CA ALA A 349 58.69 -125.67 34.75
C ALA A 349 58.62 -126.54 36.01
N VAL A 350 57.47 -126.55 36.71
CA VAL A 350 57.22 -127.41 37.87
C VAL A 350 57.23 -128.90 37.48
N GLU A 351 56.50 -129.28 36.42
CA GLU A 351 56.45 -130.68 36.00
C GLU A 351 57.79 -131.16 35.37
N ALA A 352 58.53 -130.27 34.71
CA ALA A 352 59.89 -130.55 34.25
C ALA A 352 60.88 -130.74 35.42
N ALA A 353 60.77 -129.95 36.49
CA ALA A 353 61.56 -130.18 37.71
C ALA A 353 61.19 -131.52 38.38
N ARG A 354 59.89 -131.89 38.35
CA ARG A 354 59.38 -133.17 38.86
C ARG A 354 59.88 -134.39 38.08
N ALA A 355 60.22 -134.22 36.80
CA ALA A 355 60.81 -135.25 35.94
C ALA A 355 62.35 -135.43 36.11
N GLY A 356 63.00 -134.64 36.98
CA GLY A 356 64.41 -134.80 37.33
C GLY A 356 65.37 -134.60 36.14
N GLU A 357 66.39 -135.46 36.03
CA GLU A 357 67.41 -135.40 34.96
C GLU A 357 66.79 -135.39 33.55
N ALA A 358 65.73 -136.16 33.31
CA ALA A 358 65.06 -136.21 32.01
C ALA A 358 64.30 -134.91 31.67
N GLY A 359 63.91 -134.12 32.68
CA GLY A 359 63.19 -132.86 32.51
C GLY A 359 64.07 -131.64 32.26
N ARG A 360 65.39 -131.72 32.45
CA ARG A 360 66.32 -130.56 32.41
C ARG A 360 66.17 -129.67 31.17
N GLY A 361 66.07 -130.26 29.98
CA GLY A 361 65.89 -129.50 28.73
C GLY A 361 64.56 -128.75 28.67
N PHE A 362 63.48 -129.38 29.12
CA PHE A 362 62.15 -128.76 29.18
C PHE A 362 62.06 -127.66 30.25
N ALA A 363 62.77 -127.80 31.38
CA ALA A 363 62.79 -126.78 32.43
C ALA A 363 63.41 -125.45 31.94
N VAL A 364 64.50 -125.52 31.15
CA VAL A 364 65.13 -124.34 30.55
C VAL A 364 64.20 -123.66 29.54
N VAL A 365 63.54 -124.44 28.67
CA VAL A 365 62.56 -123.90 27.71
C VAL A 365 61.36 -123.28 28.43
N ALA A 366 60.88 -123.90 29.51
CA ALA A 366 59.75 -123.39 30.27
C ALA A 366 60.05 -122.03 30.94
N GLU A 367 61.23 -121.86 31.57
CA GLU A 367 61.58 -120.57 32.19
C GLU A 367 61.90 -119.48 31.14
N GLU A 368 62.42 -119.83 29.95
CA GLU A 368 62.57 -118.86 28.85
C GLU A 368 61.21 -118.43 28.28
N VAL A 369 60.26 -119.35 28.09
CA VAL A 369 58.88 -119.01 27.68
C VAL A 369 58.20 -118.14 28.76
N ARG A 370 58.47 -118.39 30.04
CA ARG A 370 57.98 -117.57 31.16
C ARG A 370 58.58 -116.17 31.16
N SER A 371 59.89 -116.05 30.95
CA SER A 371 60.61 -114.79 30.79
C SER A 371 60.03 -113.97 29.64
N LEU A 372 59.81 -114.62 28.48
CA LEU A 372 59.17 -114.01 27.32
C LEU A 372 57.72 -113.56 27.63
N ALA A 373 56.93 -114.36 28.34
CA ALA A 373 55.57 -114.02 28.74
C ALA A 373 55.52 -112.80 29.70
N LEU A 374 56.45 -112.71 30.66
CA LEU A 374 56.57 -111.56 31.56
C LEU A 374 56.99 -110.29 30.79
N ARG A 375 57.92 -110.39 29.84
CA ARG A 375 58.31 -109.28 28.95
C ARG A 375 57.15 -108.83 28.05
N SER A 376 56.37 -109.77 27.51
CA SER A 376 55.15 -109.46 26.73
C SER A 376 54.10 -108.76 27.58
N LYS A 377 53.92 -109.16 28.85
CA LYS A 377 53.04 -108.47 29.80
C LYS A 377 53.51 -107.04 30.11
N GLU A 378 54.81 -106.83 30.32
CA GLU A 378 55.35 -105.49 30.54
C GLU A 378 55.18 -104.58 29.31
N ALA A 379 55.40 -105.12 28.11
CA ALA A 379 55.15 -104.42 26.85
C ALA A 379 53.65 -104.09 26.67
N ALA A 380 52.75 -105.04 26.94
CA ALA A 380 51.31 -104.81 26.89
C ALA A 380 50.88 -103.69 27.85
N ASN A 381 51.33 -103.72 29.11
CA ASN A 381 51.05 -102.65 30.09
C ASN A 381 51.51 -101.25 29.59
N LYS A 382 52.69 -101.16 28.98
CA LYS A 382 53.22 -99.90 28.43
C LYS A 382 52.39 -99.40 27.24
N THR A 383 52.02 -100.28 26.33
CA THR A 383 51.13 -99.94 25.20
C THR A 383 49.74 -99.55 25.69
N GLU A 384 49.20 -100.22 26.73
CA GLU A 384 47.90 -99.88 27.30
C GLU A 384 47.89 -98.45 27.85
N ALA A 385 48.96 -98.03 28.54
CA ALA A 385 49.11 -96.66 29.03
C ALA A 385 49.11 -95.62 27.90
N LEU A 386 49.86 -95.85 26.81
CA LEU A 386 49.89 -94.97 25.64
C LEU A 386 48.52 -94.89 24.92
N ILE A 387 47.79 -96.00 24.87
CA ILE A 387 46.45 -96.04 24.28
C ILE A 387 45.42 -95.33 25.17
N ARG A 388 45.47 -95.50 26.50
CA ARG A 388 44.62 -94.72 27.43
C ARG A 388 44.87 -93.21 27.29
N GLU A 389 46.13 -92.80 27.13
CA GLU A 389 46.50 -91.41 26.89
C GLU A 389 45.95 -90.90 25.53
N SER A 390 46.02 -91.72 24.48
CA SER A 390 45.42 -91.41 23.17
C SER A 390 43.89 -91.21 23.25
N VAL A 391 43.19 -91.98 24.10
CA VAL A 391 41.74 -91.82 24.37
C VAL A 391 41.44 -90.53 25.18
N ARG A 392 42.37 -90.09 26.04
CA ARG A 392 42.29 -88.81 26.76
C ARG A 392 42.45 -87.63 25.79
N GLU A 393 43.54 -87.60 25.03
CA GLU A 393 43.88 -86.52 24.11
C GLU A 393 42.84 -86.33 22.99
N THR A 394 42.30 -87.43 22.45
CA THR A 394 41.21 -87.35 21.45
C THR A 394 39.90 -86.82 22.04
N GLY A 395 39.60 -87.10 23.31
CA GLY A 395 38.47 -86.51 24.03
C GLY A 395 38.64 -85.00 24.25
N GLU A 396 39.84 -84.55 24.59
CA GLU A 396 40.17 -83.12 24.75
C GLU A 396 40.16 -82.38 23.39
N GLY A 397 40.61 -83.04 22.32
CA GLY A 397 40.50 -82.54 20.94
C GLY A 397 39.05 -82.38 20.47
N ASP A 398 38.19 -83.35 20.76
CA ASP A 398 36.74 -83.27 20.46
C ASP A 398 36.04 -82.16 21.26
N ALA A 399 36.31 -82.06 22.57
CA ALA A 399 35.78 -80.97 23.40
C ALA A 399 36.22 -79.60 22.89
N THR A 400 37.46 -79.47 22.42
CA THR A 400 37.99 -78.25 21.79
C THR A 400 37.29 -77.96 20.46
N ALA A 401 37.08 -78.96 19.59
CA ALA A 401 36.34 -78.81 18.34
C ALA A 401 34.91 -78.30 18.57
N LYS A 402 34.22 -78.87 19.57
CA LYS A 402 32.86 -78.49 19.95
C LYS A 402 32.81 -77.06 20.53
N LEU A 403 33.80 -76.64 21.33
CA LEU A 403 33.94 -75.26 21.81
C LEU A 403 34.14 -74.25 20.67
N VAL A 404 35.03 -74.54 19.72
CA VAL A 404 35.29 -73.65 18.57
C VAL A 404 34.08 -73.58 17.64
N THR A 405 33.36 -74.69 17.43
CA THR A 405 32.09 -74.71 16.68
C THR A 405 31.06 -73.76 17.32
N GLY A 406 30.93 -73.78 18.65
CA GLY A 406 30.09 -72.84 19.40
C GLY A 406 30.48 -71.38 19.16
N LYS A 407 31.78 -71.05 19.22
CA LYS A 407 32.27 -69.69 18.99
C LYS A 407 32.12 -69.22 17.54
N LEU A 408 32.21 -70.11 16.56
CA LEU A 408 31.89 -69.77 15.17
C LEU A 408 30.39 -69.51 14.97
N THR A 409 29.53 -70.20 15.72
CA THR A 409 28.07 -69.95 15.74
C THR A 409 27.71 -68.62 16.42
N GLU A 410 28.44 -68.21 17.46
CA GLU A 410 28.34 -66.86 18.02
C GLU A 410 28.77 -65.79 16.99
N ILE A 411 29.82 -66.04 16.22
CA ILE A 411 30.31 -65.12 15.17
C ILE A 411 29.28 -64.96 14.04
N THR A 412 28.69 -66.03 13.51
CA THR A 412 27.68 -65.92 12.45
C THR A 412 26.43 -65.16 12.92
N SER A 413 26.03 -65.34 14.19
CA SER A 413 24.96 -64.57 14.83
C SER A 413 25.28 -63.08 14.97
N MET A 414 26.50 -62.72 15.40
CA MET A 414 26.95 -61.33 15.48
C MET A 414 27.04 -60.67 14.10
N VAL A 415 27.56 -61.38 13.09
CA VAL A 415 27.68 -60.87 11.72
C VAL A 415 26.29 -60.71 11.06
N GLY A 416 25.30 -61.53 11.44
CA GLY A 416 23.89 -61.30 11.13
C GLY A 416 23.43 -59.90 11.57
N LYS A 417 23.57 -59.59 12.86
CA LYS A 417 23.19 -58.27 13.41
C LYS A 417 23.90 -57.09 12.75
N VAL A 418 25.18 -57.26 12.38
CA VAL A 418 25.92 -56.25 11.61
C VAL A 418 25.31 -56.06 10.21
N THR A 419 24.88 -57.15 9.56
CA THR A 419 24.19 -57.09 8.26
C THR A 419 22.85 -56.36 8.36
N ASP A 420 22.09 -56.59 9.45
CA ASP A 420 20.80 -55.95 9.71
C ASP A 420 20.97 -54.42 9.89
N ILE A 421 21.88 -53.99 10.79
CA ILE A 421 22.18 -52.56 11.02
C ILE A 421 22.67 -51.87 9.73
N VAL A 422 23.48 -52.55 8.93
CA VAL A 422 23.97 -52.01 7.65
C VAL A 422 22.84 -51.90 6.61
N ALA A 423 21.83 -52.77 6.66
CA ALA A 423 20.64 -52.64 5.82
C ALA A 423 19.76 -51.45 6.24
N GLU A 424 19.63 -51.17 7.54
CA GLU A 424 18.98 -49.96 8.07
C GLU A 424 19.71 -48.69 7.63
N ILE A 425 21.04 -48.63 7.77
CA ILE A 425 21.86 -47.50 7.27
C ILE A 425 21.65 -47.28 5.76
N ALA A 426 21.63 -48.36 4.97
CA ALA A 426 21.37 -48.28 3.54
C ALA A 426 19.94 -47.83 3.19
N ALA A 427 18.95 -48.09 4.05
CA ALA A 427 17.59 -47.57 3.91
C ALA A 427 17.54 -46.06 4.22
N SER A 428 18.00 -45.66 5.41
CA SER A 428 18.03 -44.26 5.84
C SER A 428 18.82 -43.36 4.89
N ALA A 429 19.92 -43.85 4.30
CA ALA A 429 20.67 -43.08 3.31
C ALA A 429 19.87 -42.81 2.00
N ARG A 430 18.99 -43.73 1.58
CA ARG A 430 18.11 -43.49 0.42
C ARG A 430 16.98 -42.50 0.75
N GLU A 431 16.45 -42.57 1.97
CA GLU A 431 15.44 -41.65 2.47
C GLU A 431 16.01 -40.23 2.64
N GLN A 432 17.23 -40.10 3.19
CA GLN A 432 17.97 -38.84 3.25
C GLN A 432 18.24 -38.25 1.86
N ALA A 433 18.61 -39.07 0.86
CA ALA A 433 18.82 -38.59 -0.50
C ALA A 433 17.53 -37.99 -1.10
N SER A 434 16.39 -38.66 -0.91
CA SER A 434 15.07 -38.16 -1.33
C SER A 434 14.68 -36.86 -0.59
N GLY A 435 14.95 -36.78 0.72
CA GLY A 435 14.74 -35.56 1.50
C GLY A 435 15.60 -34.39 1.03
N ILE A 436 16.88 -34.63 0.72
CA ILE A 436 17.78 -33.60 0.18
C ILE A 436 17.30 -33.15 -1.20
N GLU A 437 16.84 -34.04 -2.08
CA GLU A 437 16.24 -33.68 -3.37
C GLU A 437 15.02 -32.75 -3.21
N GLN A 438 14.15 -33.02 -2.23
CA GLN A 438 13.02 -32.13 -1.92
C GLN A 438 13.48 -30.74 -1.42
N VAL A 439 14.49 -30.69 -0.54
CA VAL A 439 15.07 -29.42 -0.06
C VAL A 439 15.75 -28.65 -1.20
N THR A 440 16.47 -29.32 -2.10
CA THR A 440 17.08 -28.70 -3.28
C THR A 440 16.04 -28.06 -4.20
N ASN A 441 14.91 -28.75 -4.44
CA ASN A 441 13.79 -28.19 -5.21
C ASN A 441 13.16 -26.96 -4.51
N ALA A 442 13.02 -26.99 -3.18
CA ALA A 442 12.52 -25.84 -2.41
C ALA A 442 13.49 -24.63 -2.47
N VAL A 443 14.81 -24.87 -2.37
CA VAL A 443 15.85 -23.84 -2.53
C VAL A 443 15.84 -23.23 -3.94
N ALA A 444 15.64 -24.04 -4.98
CA ALA A 444 15.47 -23.54 -6.35
C ALA A 444 14.22 -22.63 -6.49
N GLN A 445 13.09 -23.01 -5.87
CA GLN A 445 11.89 -22.17 -5.83
C GLN A 445 12.11 -20.86 -5.04
N MET A 446 12.82 -20.92 -3.92
CA MET A 446 13.21 -19.72 -3.16
C MET A 446 14.10 -18.79 -3.99
N ASN A 447 15.03 -19.32 -4.79
CA ASN A 447 15.87 -18.52 -5.69
C ASN A 447 15.02 -17.80 -6.75
N GLN A 448 14.06 -18.49 -7.38
CA GLN A 448 13.11 -17.86 -8.32
C GLN A 448 12.32 -16.72 -7.67
N VAL A 449 11.79 -16.90 -6.45
CA VAL A 449 11.09 -15.85 -5.71
C VAL A 449 12.04 -14.69 -5.34
N THR A 450 13.29 -14.99 -5.00
CA THR A 450 14.31 -13.99 -4.66
C THR A 450 14.64 -13.10 -5.87
N GLN A 451 14.80 -13.69 -7.06
CA GLN A 451 14.99 -12.95 -8.31
C GLN A 451 13.76 -12.11 -8.68
N GLN A 452 12.55 -12.65 -8.51
CA GLN A 452 11.31 -11.90 -8.74
C GLN A 452 11.18 -10.70 -7.78
N ASN A 453 11.54 -10.87 -6.50
CA ASN A 453 11.52 -9.80 -5.50
C ASN A 453 12.52 -8.67 -5.85
N ALA A 454 13.70 -9.01 -6.36
CA ALA A 454 14.67 -8.05 -6.85
C ALA A 454 14.12 -7.26 -8.05
N ALA A 455 13.67 -7.94 -9.10
CA ALA A 455 13.14 -7.32 -10.32
C ALA A 455 11.92 -6.43 -10.05
N SER A 456 10.94 -6.90 -9.28
CA SER A 456 9.76 -6.11 -8.92
C SER A 456 10.09 -4.96 -7.94
N SER A 457 11.21 -5.00 -7.23
CA SER A 457 11.71 -3.84 -6.47
C SER A 457 12.42 -2.81 -7.34
N GLU A 458 13.16 -3.21 -8.36
CA GLU A 458 13.71 -2.28 -9.36
C GLU A 458 12.58 -1.56 -10.11
N GLU A 459 11.55 -2.30 -10.53
CA GLU A 459 10.32 -1.77 -11.11
C GLU A 459 9.60 -0.80 -10.15
N SER A 460 9.38 -1.20 -8.90
CA SER A 460 8.74 -0.35 -7.87
C SER A 460 9.55 0.92 -7.58
N SER A 461 10.88 0.84 -7.60
CA SER A 461 11.77 2.00 -7.45
C SER A 461 11.66 2.94 -8.64
N SER A 462 11.65 2.41 -9.87
CA SER A 462 11.48 3.21 -11.09
C SER A 462 10.13 3.93 -11.11
N ALA A 463 9.04 3.24 -10.82
CA ALA A 463 7.70 3.82 -10.75
C ALA A 463 7.59 4.90 -9.64
N ALA A 464 8.26 4.69 -8.51
CA ALA A 464 8.31 5.65 -7.43
C ALA A 464 9.15 6.91 -7.76
N VAL A 465 10.25 6.76 -8.51
CA VAL A 465 11.00 7.91 -9.05
C VAL A 465 10.15 8.70 -10.05
N GLU A 466 9.41 8.02 -10.93
CA GLU A 466 8.47 8.67 -11.86
C GLU A 466 7.36 9.44 -11.11
N LEU A 467 6.76 8.84 -10.08
CA LEU A 467 5.75 9.50 -9.24
C LEU A 467 6.29 10.73 -8.50
N SER A 468 7.57 10.75 -8.07
CA SER A 468 8.19 11.97 -7.54
C SER A 468 8.31 13.05 -8.62
N GLY A 469 8.76 12.68 -9.83
CA GLY A 469 8.87 13.62 -10.96
C GLY A 469 7.53 14.22 -11.39
N GLN A 470 6.49 13.40 -11.53
CA GLN A 470 5.12 13.85 -11.80
C GLN A 470 4.59 14.75 -10.66
N SER A 471 4.92 14.45 -9.40
CA SER A 471 4.57 15.31 -8.26
C SER A 471 5.29 16.66 -8.32
N GLU A 472 6.56 16.70 -8.72
CA GLU A 472 7.34 17.93 -8.90
C GLU A 472 6.79 18.81 -10.05
N GLU A 473 6.32 18.19 -11.15
CA GLU A 473 5.62 18.91 -12.23
C GLU A 473 4.28 19.50 -11.76
N LEU A 474 3.46 18.70 -11.06
CA LEU A 474 2.21 19.20 -10.46
C LEU A 474 2.45 20.31 -9.44
N ALA A 475 3.52 20.21 -8.64
CA ALA A 475 3.92 21.25 -7.70
C ALA A 475 4.31 22.54 -8.42
N ALA A 476 4.99 22.46 -9.57
CA ALA A 476 5.32 23.62 -10.40
C ALA A 476 4.07 24.27 -11.02
N LEU A 477 3.09 23.47 -11.47
CA LEU A 477 1.81 23.97 -11.99
C LEU A 477 0.99 24.69 -10.92
N VAL A 478 0.94 24.16 -9.69
CA VAL A 478 0.24 24.83 -8.56
C VAL A 478 1.02 26.05 -8.06
N ALA A 479 2.37 26.02 -8.09
CA ALA A 479 3.21 27.16 -7.74
C ALA A 479 3.12 28.34 -8.74
N ALA A 480 2.45 28.17 -9.88
CA ALA A 480 2.09 29.27 -10.78
C ALA A 480 0.90 30.11 -10.27
N PHE A 481 0.23 29.71 -9.17
CA PHE A 481 -0.81 30.49 -8.51
C PHE A 481 -0.26 31.19 -7.25
N GLU A 482 -0.62 32.46 -7.07
CA GLU A 482 -0.32 33.18 -5.84
C GLU A 482 -1.34 32.78 -4.76
N LEU A 483 -0.92 31.84 -3.92
CA LEU A 483 -1.59 31.44 -2.68
C LEU A 483 -0.98 32.21 -1.50
N ASP A 484 -1.72 32.37 -0.40
CA ASP A 484 -1.22 33.08 0.79
C ASP A 484 -0.10 32.27 1.48
N ASN A 485 1.13 32.52 1.04
CA ASN A 485 2.32 31.69 1.29
C ASN A 485 2.86 31.76 2.75
N THR A 486 2.05 32.31 3.67
CA THR A 486 2.35 32.50 5.09
C THR A 486 2.61 31.18 5.82
N ALA A 487 1.99 30.09 5.39
CA ALA A 487 2.24 28.75 5.94
C ALA A 487 3.60 28.17 5.52
N ARG A 488 4.02 28.34 4.25
CA ARG A 488 5.23 27.68 3.71
C ARG A 488 6.54 28.30 4.21
N ALA A 489 6.50 29.59 4.58
CA ALA A 489 7.65 30.30 5.14
C ALA A 489 8.06 29.76 6.53
N ALA A 490 7.09 29.37 7.36
CA ALA A 490 7.36 28.90 8.73
C ALA A 490 8.10 27.56 8.76
N THR A 491 7.77 26.62 7.89
CA THR A 491 8.35 25.27 7.89
C THR A 491 9.74 25.19 7.24
N ARG A 492 10.09 26.13 6.35
CA ARG A 492 11.43 26.15 5.70
C ARG A 492 12.49 26.92 6.50
N ALA A 493 12.18 27.35 7.72
CA ALA A 493 13.03 28.19 8.58
C ALA A 493 14.02 27.42 9.48
N ALA A 494 14.26 26.12 9.26
CA ALA A 494 15.44 25.43 9.76
C ALA A 494 15.74 24.14 8.99
N PRO A 495 16.87 24.00 8.27
CA PRO A 495 17.46 22.69 8.07
C PRO A 495 18.00 22.24 9.43
N SER A 496 17.19 21.48 10.18
CA SER A 496 17.69 20.74 11.33
C SER A 496 18.88 19.90 10.85
N ARG A 497 20.08 20.21 11.35
CA ARG A 497 21.31 19.54 10.90
C ARG A 497 21.23 18.09 11.34
N ALA A 498 20.69 17.24 10.47
CA ALA A 498 20.44 15.83 10.73
C ALA A 498 21.65 15.24 11.43
N ALA A 499 21.42 14.72 12.64
CA ALA A 499 22.46 14.10 13.42
C ALA A 499 22.90 12.85 12.65
N GLN A 500 23.98 12.99 11.87
CA GLN A 500 24.60 11.86 11.17
C GLN A 500 24.74 10.73 12.18
N PRO A 501 24.22 9.51 11.90
CA PRO A 501 24.44 8.39 12.79
C PRO A 501 25.96 8.26 12.94
N ARG A 502 26.45 8.39 14.18
CA ARG A 502 27.88 8.37 14.47
C ARG A 502 28.43 7.01 14.03
N ARG A 503 28.98 6.96 12.81
CA ARG A 503 29.84 5.85 12.39
C ARG A 503 30.92 5.74 13.46
N GLN A 504 30.90 4.65 14.21
CA GLN A 504 31.96 4.37 15.15
C GLN A 504 33.28 4.32 14.38
N PRO A 505 34.37 4.91 14.88
CA PRO A 505 35.65 4.84 14.17
C PRO A 505 36.04 3.36 14.03
N PRO A 506 36.53 2.92 12.86
CA PRO A 506 36.93 1.54 12.68
C PRO A 506 38.04 1.21 13.68
N THR A 507 37.79 0.20 14.52
CA THR A 507 38.78 -0.31 15.47
C THR A 507 39.94 -0.92 14.69
N ALA A 508 41.09 -0.23 14.69
CA ALA A 508 42.31 -0.75 14.08
C ALA A 508 42.67 -2.12 14.68
N PRO A 509 43.15 -3.09 13.89
CA PRO A 509 43.36 -4.45 14.35
C PRO A 509 44.41 -4.53 15.47
N GLY A 510 43.93 -4.72 16.69
CA GLY A 510 44.75 -4.80 17.90
C GLY A 510 45.67 -6.02 17.90
N ARG A 511 46.95 -5.79 17.59
CA ARG A 511 48.06 -6.74 17.68
C ARG A 511 47.99 -7.58 18.96
N ARG A 512 47.77 -8.90 18.82
CA ARG A 512 47.79 -9.86 19.95
C ARG A 512 49.13 -9.79 20.69
N VAL A 513 49.07 -9.70 22.02
CA VAL A 513 50.16 -9.98 22.95
C VAL A 513 49.56 -10.74 24.14
N PRO A 514 50.08 -11.91 24.55
CA PRO A 514 49.42 -12.75 25.56
C PRO A 514 49.89 -12.48 27.00
N GLY A 515 48.96 -12.61 27.95
CA GLY A 515 49.26 -13.01 29.33
C GLY A 515 49.21 -11.91 30.41
N ALA A 516 48.14 -11.93 31.21
CA ALA A 516 48.16 -11.59 32.63
C ALA A 516 46.90 -12.16 33.31
N GLN A 517 47.05 -12.83 34.46
CA GLN A 517 45.93 -13.31 35.27
C GLN A 517 45.49 -12.22 36.26
N GLN A 518 44.20 -12.12 36.55
CA GLN A 518 43.71 -11.46 37.77
C GLN A 518 42.39 -12.08 38.24
N ARG A 519 42.26 -12.28 39.56
CA ARG A 519 41.09 -12.87 40.23
C ARG A 519 40.28 -11.75 40.90
N PRO A 520 38.95 -11.75 40.82
CA PRO A 520 38.11 -11.09 41.82
C PRO A 520 38.14 -11.85 43.15
N ALA A 521 37.93 -11.15 44.27
CA ALA A 521 37.95 -11.72 45.62
C ALA A 521 36.54 -11.83 46.23
N VAL A 522 36.43 -12.62 47.29
CA VAL A 522 35.18 -12.86 48.04
C VAL A 522 34.80 -11.63 48.88
N GLN A 523 33.50 -11.31 48.95
CA GLN A 523 32.93 -10.59 50.09
C GLN A 523 31.74 -11.32 50.71
N GLN A 524 31.81 -11.44 52.03
CA GLN A 524 30.74 -11.82 52.95
C GLN A 524 29.90 -10.57 53.31
N ALA A 525 28.76 -10.62 53.99
CA ALA A 525 27.66 -11.59 54.11
C ALA A 525 26.63 -10.97 55.08
N LYS A 526 25.32 -11.25 54.93
CA LYS A 526 24.38 -11.12 56.05
C LYS A 526 23.06 -11.86 55.83
N ALA A 527 22.73 -12.73 56.78
CA ALA A 527 21.36 -13.14 57.10
C ALA A 527 20.92 -12.41 58.40
N PRO A 528 19.67 -12.52 58.90
CA PRO A 528 19.25 -13.77 59.55
C PRO A 528 17.75 -14.15 59.45
N ALA A 529 17.48 -15.45 59.62
CA ALA A 529 16.35 -16.05 60.35
C ALA A 529 14.87 -15.76 59.96
N ALA A 530 13.88 -16.55 60.37
CA ALA A 530 13.78 -18.01 60.57
C ALA A 530 12.32 -18.38 60.91
N SER A 531 11.75 -19.44 60.31
CA SER A 531 10.71 -20.28 60.95
C SER A 531 10.35 -21.56 60.16
N ARG A 532 10.15 -22.63 60.92
CA ARG A 532 9.39 -23.87 60.66
C ARG A 532 8.57 -24.12 61.95
N PRO A 533 7.65 -25.10 62.08
CA PRO A 533 7.22 -26.13 61.12
C PRO A 533 5.68 -26.18 60.92
N GLY A 534 5.20 -27.15 60.13
CA GLY A 534 3.79 -27.54 60.06
C GLY A 534 3.60 -28.76 59.16
N ALA A 535 2.79 -29.74 59.58
CA ALA A 535 2.59 -31.01 58.86
C ALA A 535 1.12 -31.20 58.45
N ALA A 536 0.89 -31.83 57.29
CA ALA A 536 -0.26 -32.70 57.02
C ALA A 536 -0.12 -33.41 55.66
N ALA A 537 -0.61 -34.66 55.59
CA ALA A 537 -1.13 -35.25 54.36
C ALA A 537 -2.67 -35.31 54.48
N PRO A 538 -3.43 -35.46 53.38
CA PRO A 538 -3.85 -36.82 53.01
C PRO A 538 -3.95 -37.04 51.48
N GLN A 539 -4.81 -37.97 51.04
CA GLN A 539 -4.74 -38.70 49.77
C GLN A 539 -5.87 -38.36 48.77
N ALA A 540 -5.60 -38.70 47.50
CA ALA A 540 -6.54 -39.26 46.50
C ALA A 540 -7.75 -38.45 45.98
N ARG A 541 -7.75 -38.21 44.66
CA ARG A 541 -8.72 -38.82 43.71
C ARG A 541 -8.32 -38.60 42.24
N ALA A 542 -8.93 -39.37 41.34
CA ALA A 542 -8.78 -39.26 39.88
C ALA A 542 -10.16 -39.27 39.18
N PRO A 543 -10.27 -38.63 38.00
CA PRO A 543 -11.14 -39.04 36.89
C PRO A 543 -10.26 -39.57 35.72
N ALA A 544 -10.54 -40.70 35.05
CA ALA A 544 -11.75 -41.14 34.33
C ALA A 544 -11.82 -40.61 32.88
N ALA A 545 -11.99 -41.53 31.92
CA ALA A 545 -11.78 -41.31 30.48
C ALA A 545 -13.08 -41.15 29.66
N PRO A 546 -13.03 -40.52 28.47
CA PRO A 546 -14.18 -40.40 27.56
C PRO A 546 -14.43 -41.70 26.74
N GLN A 547 -15.66 -41.87 26.24
CA GLN A 547 -16.12 -43.07 25.51
C GLN A 547 -16.45 -42.81 24.03
N ARG A 548 -16.45 -43.87 23.22
CA ARG A 548 -16.78 -43.86 21.78
C ARG A 548 -18.29 -43.83 21.50
N ARG A 549 -18.69 -43.10 20.44
CA ARG A 549 -19.86 -43.32 19.55
C ARG A 549 -19.62 -42.53 18.24
N ALA A 550 -20.26 -42.79 17.10
CA ALA A 550 -20.77 -44.01 16.46
C ALA A 550 -21.08 -43.66 14.98
N ALA A 551 -21.07 -44.62 14.04
CA ALA A 551 -21.15 -44.35 12.60
C ALA A 551 -22.58 -44.30 12.03
N VAL A 552 -22.75 -43.60 10.90
CA VAL A 552 -23.90 -43.69 9.96
C VAL A 552 -23.35 -43.66 8.52
N ALA A 553 -24.02 -44.34 7.58
CA ALA A 553 -23.57 -44.54 6.19
C ALA A 553 -24.43 -43.75 5.16
N PRO A 554 -23.94 -43.52 3.92
CA PRO A 554 -24.65 -42.74 2.89
C PRO A 554 -25.68 -43.55 2.08
N GLN A 555 -26.51 -42.85 1.30
CA GLN A 555 -27.47 -43.42 0.32
C GLN A 555 -27.33 -42.79 -1.08
N GLU A 556 -28.03 -43.37 -2.06
CA GLU A 556 -27.76 -43.27 -3.51
C GLU A 556 -28.75 -42.41 -4.33
N ARG A 557 -28.24 -41.97 -5.51
CA ARG A 557 -28.91 -41.81 -6.83
C ARG A 557 -29.90 -40.66 -7.13
N ALA A 558 -29.59 -40.04 -8.29
CA ALA A 558 -30.48 -39.70 -9.42
C ALA A 558 -31.61 -38.65 -9.24
N ALA A 559 -31.98 -37.86 -10.26
CA ALA A 559 -31.36 -37.50 -11.55
C ALA A 559 -32.12 -36.29 -12.13
N ASP A 560 -31.56 -35.60 -13.14
CA ASP A 560 -32.34 -35.16 -14.31
C ASP A 560 -31.44 -34.65 -15.47
N ALA A 561 -32.02 -34.53 -16.67
CA ALA A 561 -31.33 -34.15 -17.92
C ALA A 561 -32.28 -33.51 -18.95
N LEU A 562 -31.81 -33.32 -20.20
CA LEU A 562 -32.44 -32.61 -21.34
C LEU A 562 -32.28 -31.08 -21.26
N GLN A 563 -31.93 -30.31 -22.32
CA GLN A 563 -31.64 -30.57 -23.75
C GLN A 563 -30.66 -29.45 -24.26
N GLN A 564 -30.15 -29.30 -25.50
CA GLN A 564 -30.54 -29.81 -26.83
C GLN A 564 -29.34 -29.83 -27.84
N THR A 565 -29.62 -30.25 -29.08
CA THR A 565 -28.96 -30.06 -30.42
C THR A 565 -27.89 -28.97 -30.64
N ALA A 566 -26.91 -29.06 -31.57
CA ALA A 566 -26.46 -30.08 -32.58
C ALA A 566 -25.07 -29.62 -33.17
N ALA A 567 -24.33 -30.23 -34.12
CA ALA A 567 -24.51 -31.40 -35.02
C ALA A 567 -23.29 -32.39 -34.93
N GLY A 568 -22.54 -32.92 -35.93
CA GLY A 568 -22.36 -32.77 -37.41
C GLY A 568 -20.98 -32.17 -37.77
N GLU A 569 -20.14 -32.66 -38.69
CA GLU A 569 -20.11 -33.85 -39.59
C GLU A 569 -18.72 -34.55 -39.47
N GLN A 570 -18.62 -35.87 -39.25
CA GLN A 570 -18.29 -36.94 -40.22
C GLN A 570 -17.10 -36.76 -41.20
N GLN A 571 -16.03 -37.56 -41.04
CA GLN A 571 -15.43 -38.40 -42.10
C GLN A 571 -14.37 -39.43 -41.59
N THR A 572 -14.26 -40.56 -42.30
CA THR A 572 -13.31 -41.71 -42.18
C THR A 572 -13.26 -42.43 -43.56
N PRO A 573 -12.41 -43.46 -43.87
CA PRO A 573 -11.44 -44.22 -43.06
C PRO A 573 -10.00 -44.36 -43.70
N ALA A 574 -9.20 -45.34 -43.23
CA ALA A 574 -7.80 -45.66 -43.62
C ALA A 574 -7.70 -46.73 -44.78
N PRO A 575 -6.64 -47.56 -45.06
CA PRO A 575 -5.71 -48.29 -44.14
C PRO A 575 -4.22 -48.54 -44.64
N ASP A 576 -3.53 -49.51 -43.97
CA ASP A 576 -2.31 -50.29 -44.34
C ASP A 576 -0.90 -49.61 -44.34
N ALA A 577 0.24 -50.28 -44.06
CA ALA A 577 0.61 -51.69 -43.76
C ALA A 577 1.77 -51.74 -42.69
N THR A 578 1.92 -52.66 -41.72
CA THR A 578 2.26 -54.12 -41.69
C THR A 578 3.78 -54.46 -41.70
N GLN A 579 4.17 -55.53 -40.95
CA GLN A 579 5.51 -56.14 -40.72
C GLN A 579 6.33 -55.52 -39.55
N ALA A 580 6.85 -56.19 -38.50
CA ALA A 580 7.06 -57.59 -38.07
C ALA A 580 8.46 -58.23 -38.30
N SER A 581 9.26 -58.35 -37.21
CA SER A 581 10.24 -59.44 -36.92
C SER A 581 11.06 -59.17 -35.65
N ALA A 582 11.66 -60.22 -35.06
CA ALA A 582 12.58 -60.16 -33.90
C ALA A 582 13.72 -61.20 -34.06
N PRO A 583 14.52 -61.54 -33.02
CA PRO A 583 15.77 -60.87 -32.65
C PRO A 583 17.04 -61.70 -33.01
N VAL A 584 18.24 -61.10 -32.87
CA VAL A 584 19.55 -61.78 -33.08
C VAL A 584 20.53 -61.46 -31.95
N ALA A 585 21.39 -62.44 -31.62
CA ALA A 585 22.31 -62.47 -30.48
C ALA A 585 23.81 -62.25 -30.90
N PRO A 586 24.79 -62.18 -29.97
CA PRO A 586 26.08 -61.50 -30.21
C PRO A 586 27.25 -62.39 -30.67
N PRO A 587 28.36 -61.78 -31.15
CA PRO A 587 29.62 -62.47 -31.44
C PRO A 587 30.66 -62.40 -30.30
N ARG A 588 31.34 -63.54 -30.08
CA ARG A 588 32.63 -63.76 -29.38
C ARG A 588 33.20 -65.10 -29.90
N PRO A 589 34.48 -65.47 -29.67
CA PRO A 589 35.70 -64.67 -29.55
C PRO A 589 36.86 -65.22 -30.43
N ARG A 590 37.98 -64.48 -30.53
CA ARG A 590 39.36 -65.01 -30.61
C ARG A 590 40.24 -64.08 -29.75
N ALA A 591 41.09 -64.51 -28.82
CA ALA A 591 42.07 -65.61 -28.79
C ALA A 591 43.35 -65.29 -29.57
N ASP A 592 44.35 -64.73 -28.88
CA ASP A 592 45.72 -65.27 -28.82
C ASP A 592 46.51 -64.65 -27.64
N ALA A 593 47.66 -65.23 -27.31
CA ALA A 593 48.52 -64.92 -26.16
C ALA A 593 50.00 -65.26 -26.51
N PRO A 594 50.94 -65.38 -25.55
CA PRO A 594 51.26 -64.56 -24.37
C PRO A 594 52.69 -63.97 -24.47
N HIS A 595 53.16 -63.22 -23.46
CA HIS A 595 54.62 -63.10 -23.20
C HIS A 595 54.96 -63.11 -21.70
N ARG A 596 56.11 -63.70 -21.36
CA ARG A 596 56.62 -63.90 -19.98
C ARG A 596 57.69 -62.87 -19.59
N ALA A 597 57.62 -62.36 -18.36
CA ALA A 597 58.72 -62.07 -17.43
C ALA A 597 58.08 -61.87 -16.03
N SER A 598 58.50 -62.49 -14.91
CA SER A 598 59.81 -62.44 -14.22
C SER A 598 60.17 -61.04 -13.73
N GLY A 599 60.38 -60.76 -12.42
CA GLY A 599 60.31 -61.60 -11.23
C GLY A 599 60.89 -60.87 -9.99
N VAL A 600 61.13 -61.58 -8.86
CA VAL A 600 61.80 -61.10 -7.61
C VAL A 600 60.95 -60.10 -6.77
N ARG A 601 60.74 -60.13 -5.43
CA ARG A 601 61.10 -60.94 -4.23
C ARG A 601 61.90 -60.14 -3.16
N GLY A 602 61.24 -59.85 -2.02
CA GLY A 602 61.82 -59.35 -0.76
C GLY A 602 60.78 -58.50 0.00
N GLN A 603 60.17 -58.88 1.12
CA GLN A 603 60.59 -59.33 2.47
C GLN A 603 60.82 -58.21 3.51
N HIS A 604 60.14 -58.40 4.66
CA HIS A 604 60.39 -57.88 6.02
C HIS A 604 60.01 -56.42 6.40
N GLY A 605 59.35 -56.29 7.56
CA GLY A 605 59.12 -55.04 8.29
C GLY A 605 57.90 -55.11 9.24
N LYS A 606 58.10 -55.17 10.57
CA LYS A 606 57.01 -55.16 11.59
C LYS A 606 56.94 -53.80 12.30
N LYS A 607 55.74 -53.24 12.50
CA LYS A 607 55.14 -52.92 13.83
C LYS A 607 53.78 -52.17 13.73
N PRO A 608 52.89 -52.28 14.75
CA PRO A 608 51.62 -51.55 14.82
C PRO A 608 51.59 -50.42 15.88
N SER A 609 50.73 -49.41 15.67
CA SER A 609 50.22 -48.39 16.61
C SER A 609 49.09 -47.62 15.90
N ASN A 610 48.06 -47.05 16.53
CA ASN A 610 47.52 -47.14 17.90
C ASN A 610 45.99 -47.00 17.82
N GLY A 611 45.24 -47.62 18.73
CA GLY A 611 43.81 -47.34 18.91
C GLY A 611 43.59 -46.16 19.86
N ILE A 612 42.54 -45.35 19.61
CA ILE A 612 42.09 -44.29 20.51
C ILE A 612 40.99 -44.87 21.41
N GLN A 613 41.20 -44.81 22.74
CA GLN A 613 40.12 -45.01 23.71
C GLN A 613 39.53 -43.64 24.06
N LEU A 614 38.24 -43.45 23.77
CA LEU A 614 37.42 -42.41 24.39
C LEU A 614 37.06 -42.86 25.81
N LYS A 615 36.87 -41.89 26.73
CA LYS A 615 36.55 -42.19 28.12
C LYS A 615 35.07 -41.91 28.43
N PRO A 616 34.51 -42.45 29.53
CA PRO A 616 33.14 -42.16 29.96
C PRO A 616 32.90 -40.72 30.47
N GLU A 617 33.89 -39.83 30.37
CA GLU A 617 33.87 -38.47 30.93
C GLU A 617 33.60 -37.38 29.87
N ASP A 618 33.54 -37.76 28.57
CA ASP A 618 33.32 -36.86 27.43
C ASP A 618 31.82 -36.74 27.01
N LEU A 619 30.89 -37.22 27.84
CA LEU A 619 29.44 -37.21 27.60
C LEU A 619 28.77 -35.99 28.23
N ILE A 620 28.27 -35.09 27.40
CA ILE A 620 27.43 -33.96 27.81
C ILE A 620 26.02 -34.47 28.16
N PRO A 621 25.45 -34.15 29.34
CA PRO A 621 24.04 -34.41 29.62
C PRO A 621 23.16 -33.49 28.78
N LEU A 622 22.12 -34.04 28.16
CA LEU A 622 20.97 -33.27 27.70
C LEU A 622 20.03 -33.07 28.89
N ASP A 623 19.79 -31.81 29.27
CA ASP A 623 18.70 -31.47 30.20
C ASP A 623 17.36 -31.55 29.44
N ASP A 624 16.35 -32.20 30.05
CA ASP A 624 14.98 -32.18 29.55
C ASP A 624 14.36 -30.79 29.79
N ASP A 625 14.08 -30.04 28.71
CA ASP A 625 13.40 -28.73 28.76
C ASP A 625 11.92 -28.86 28.35
N PRO A 626 10.97 -28.85 29.30
CA PRO A 626 9.54 -29.03 29.03
C PRO A 626 8.87 -27.70 28.65
N SER A 627 9.25 -27.10 27.52
CA SER A 627 8.77 -25.77 27.09
C SER A 627 8.26 -25.66 25.64
N PHE A 628 7.85 -26.78 25.02
CA PHE A 628 7.13 -26.79 23.73
C PHE A 628 5.88 -27.66 23.78
N ASP A 629 4.74 -27.07 24.15
CA ASP A 629 3.41 -27.71 24.08
C ASP A 629 2.27 -26.68 23.93
N GLU A 630 2.44 -25.69 23.03
CA GLU A 630 1.36 -24.78 22.61
C GLU A 630 1.61 -24.18 21.19
N PHE A 631 1.17 -24.89 20.14
CA PHE A 631 0.90 -24.36 18.79
C PHE A 631 -0.01 -25.29 17.96
#